data_AF-I0BJ98-F1
#
_entry.id   AF-I0BJ98-F1
#
_cell.length_a   1.000
_cell.length_b   1.000
_cell.length_c   1.000
_cell.angle_alpha   90.00
_cell.angle_beta   90.00
_cell.angle_gamma   90.00
#
_symmetry.space_group_name_H-M   'P 1'
#
loop_
_entity.id
_entity.type
_entity.pdbx_description
1 polymer ?
#
loop_
_entity_poly.entity_id
_entity_poly.type
_entity_poly.pdbx_seq_one_letter_code
_entity_poly.pdbx_strand_id
1 'polypeptide(L)'
;MSMMELKEIVRRAEQVLSVSWKAVYERRITELEEMFKAYGDRAYGAWIQDFMSPVAAHFSQEGITLKSGFQLKNSIENWGPPEERERCIWYTLSANDGAPIGSLMLQVYHSHRAFHIPRPPRLLELETVEREEILSLLSRASTRVRWDRKEERLPPAEGQWSGAVKWEYASDVSLGDCLNGTEGDHSSWALDEALSHWGRYGWELVSVVPSGAKTIAYFKRSYQDSCLP
;
A
#
# COMPACT_ATOMS: atom_id res chain seq x y z
N MET A 1 27.81 -4.12 20.79
CA MET A 1 26.68 -3.30 20.32
C MET A 1 25.40 -4.01 20.74
N SER A 2 24.46 -3.32 21.39
CA SER A 2 23.13 -3.91 21.64
C SER A 2 22.47 -4.16 20.30
N MET A 3 21.91 -5.36 20.11
CA MET A 3 21.07 -5.64 18.94
C MET A 3 19.88 -4.68 18.97
N MET A 4 19.64 -3.96 17.88
CA MET A 4 18.50 -3.05 17.80
C MET A 4 17.25 -3.90 17.56
N GLU A 5 16.26 -3.75 18.43
CA GLU A 5 14.95 -4.38 18.27
C GLU A 5 14.32 -3.95 16.93
N LEU A 6 13.66 -4.89 16.24
CA LEU A 6 13.02 -4.62 14.95
C LEU A 6 12.06 -3.43 14.99
N LYS A 7 11.30 -3.30 16.09
CA LYS A 7 10.41 -2.18 16.38
C LYS A 7 11.12 -0.83 16.32
N GLU A 8 12.32 -0.75 16.89
CA GLU A 8 13.10 0.49 16.91
C GLU A 8 13.65 0.81 15.52
N ILE A 9 14.07 -0.20 14.76
CA ILE A 9 14.49 -0.03 13.36
C ILE A 9 13.32 0.54 12.53
N VAL A 10 12.14 -0.06 12.62
CA VAL A 10 10.96 0.42 11.87
C VAL A 10 10.59 1.85 12.27
N ARG A 11 10.52 2.14 13.57
CA ARG A 11 10.21 3.49 14.07
C ARG A 11 11.15 4.54 13.52
N ARG A 12 12.45 4.25 13.47
CA ARG A 12 13.47 5.16 12.92
C ARG A 12 13.40 5.26 11.40
N ALA A 13 13.12 4.16 10.72
CA ALA A 13 12.90 4.14 9.28
C ALA A 13 11.70 5.01 8.90
N GLU A 14 10.63 4.99 9.70
CA GLU A 14 9.45 5.82 9.50
C GLU A 14 9.73 7.31 9.66
N GLN A 15 10.62 7.69 10.59
CA GLN A 15 11.04 9.10 10.75
C GLN A 15 11.77 9.63 9.51
N VAL A 16 12.61 8.80 8.89
CA VAL A 16 13.28 9.16 7.63
C VAL A 16 12.26 9.19 6.48
N LEU A 17 11.41 8.16 6.41
CA LEU A 17 10.40 8.03 5.36
C LEU A 17 9.43 9.22 5.36
N SER A 18 8.93 9.65 6.52
CA SER A 18 7.92 10.70 6.67
C SER A 18 8.32 12.03 6.01
N VAL A 19 9.62 12.24 5.82
CA VAL A 19 10.18 13.40 5.12
C VAL A 19 10.58 13.05 3.69
N SER A 20 11.25 11.92 3.48
CA SER A 20 11.86 11.60 2.18
C SER A 20 10.85 11.39 1.06
N TRP A 21 9.73 10.71 1.32
CA TRP A 21 8.75 10.40 0.26
C TRP A 21 8.17 11.67 -0.36
N LYS A 22 7.81 12.64 0.49
CA LYS A 22 7.16 13.89 0.11
C LYS A 22 8.15 14.81 -0.60
N ALA A 23 9.37 14.91 -0.08
CA ALA A 23 10.42 15.70 -0.70
C ALA A 23 10.76 15.20 -2.12
N VAL A 24 10.82 13.88 -2.34
CA VAL A 24 11.03 13.31 -3.68
C VAL A 24 9.82 13.56 -4.57
N TYR A 25 8.60 13.35 -4.06
CA TYR A 25 7.36 13.57 -4.80
C TYR A 25 7.26 15.03 -5.29
N GLU A 26 7.36 16.00 -4.39
CA GLU A 26 7.24 17.43 -4.71
C GLU A 26 8.33 17.90 -5.68
N ARG A 27 9.57 17.40 -5.52
CA ARG A 27 10.69 17.77 -6.39
C ARG A 27 10.56 17.20 -7.81
N ARG A 28 9.98 16.00 -7.96
CA ARG A 28 10.02 15.24 -9.22
C ARG A 28 8.64 15.01 -9.84
N ILE A 29 7.57 15.63 -9.35
CA ILE A 29 6.21 15.31 -9.77
C ILE A 29 6.02 15.38 -11.29
N THR A 30 6.49 16.44 -11.94
CA THR A 30 6.40 16.60 -13.40
C THR A 30 7.14 15.48 -14.14
N GLU A 31 8.36 15.15 -13.72
CA GLU A 31 9.15 14.07 -14.31
C GLU A 31 8.48 12.70 -14.11
N LEU A 32 7.91 12.46 -12.93
CA LEU A 32 7.24 11.21 -12.59
C LEU A 32 5.92 11.05 -13.36
N GLU A 33 5.18 12.13 -13.58
CA GLU A 33 3.99 12.14 -14.43
C GLU A 33 4.33 11.87 -15.90
N GLU A 34 5.40 12.47 -16.43
CA GLU A 34 5.90 12.19 -17.77
C GLU A 34 6.38 10.74 -17.90
N MET A 35 7.11 10.24 -16.90
CA MET A 35 7.56 8.86 -16.83
C MET A 35 6.38 7.90 -16.78
N PHE A 36 5.31 8.23 -16.05
CA PHE A 36 4.11 7.42 -15.99
C PHE A 36 3.37 7.40 -17.33
N LYS A 37 3.26 8.54 -18.01
CA LYS A 37 2.69 8.61 -19.37
C LYS A 37 3.47 7.74 -20.36
N ALA A 38 4.80 7.69 -20.24
CA ALA A 38 5.65 6.93 -21.14
C ALA A 38 5.77 5.45 -20.78
N TYR A 39 5.77 5.10 -19.48
CA TYR A 39 6.19 3.78 -18.99
C TYR A 39 5.28 3.17 -17.90
N GLY A 40 4.15 3.82 -17.59
CA GLY A 40 3.18 3.37 -16.59
C GLY A 40 3.78 3.23 -15.19
N ASP A 41 3.47 2.11 -14.54
CA ASP A 41 3.82 1.86 -13.13
C ASP A 41 5.32 1.90 -12.81
N ARG A 42 6.20 1.87 -13.82
CA ARG A 42 7.65 2.05 -13.63
C ARG A 42 7.99 3.38 -12.95
N ALA A 43 7.15 4.41 -13.13
CA ALA A 43 7.31 5.70 -12.43
C ALA A 43 7.25 5.53 -10.91
N TYR A 44 6.37 4.67 -10.38
CA TYR A 44 6.32 4.37 -8.94
C TYR A 44 7.59 3.68 -8.47
N GLY A 45 8.13 2.74 -9.26
CA GLY A 45 9.40 2.10 -8.96
C GLY A 45 10.56 3.09 -8.85
N ALA A 46 10.63 4.06 -9.76
CA ALA A 46 11.63 5.13 -9.73
C ALA A 46 11.45 6.06 -8.50
N TRP A 47 10.22 6.43 -8.18
CA TRP A 47 9.91 7.22 -6.99
C TRP A 47 10.29 6.48 -5.69
N ILE A 48 9.94 5.19 -5.58
CA ILE A 48 10.28 4.31 -4.45
C ILE A 48 11.79 4.17 -4.28
N GLN A 49 12.51 3.94 -5.39
CA GLN A 49 13.97 3.86 -5.38
C GLN A 49 14.60 5.09 -4.72
N ASP A 50 14.10 6.27 -5.10
CA ASP A 50 14.62 7.54 -4.60
C ASP A 50 14.31 7.76 -3.12
N PHE A 51 13.06 7.60 -2.68
CA PHE A 51 12.71 7.93 -1.29
C PHE A 51 13.19 6.88 -0.29
N MET A 52 13.41 5.63 -0.71
CA MET A 52 14.00 4.59 0.14
C MET A 52 15.53 4.68 0.21
N SER A 53 16.18 5.40 -0.70
CA SER A 53 17.64 5.56 -0.67
C SER A 53 18.14 6.23 0.64
N PRO A 54 17.56 7.34 1.12
CA PRO A 54 17.88 7.90 2.44
C PRO A 54 17.63 6.93 3.61
N VAL A 55 16.57 6.12 3.54
CA VAL A 55 16.24 5.13 4.58
C VAL A 55 17.35 4.06 4.65
N ALA A 56 17.76 3.53 3.50
CA ALA A 56 18.83 2.54 3.44
C ALA A 56 20.19 3.12 3.90
N ALA A 57 20.50 4.34 3.48
CA ALA A 57 21.73 5.03 3.86
C ALA A 57 21.83 5.26 5.38
N HIS A 58 20.70 5.59 6.02
CA HIS A 58 20.62 5.77 7.48
C HIS A 58 21.08 4.52 8.25
N PHE A 59 20.61 3.34 7.83
CA PHE A 59 20.90 2.07 8.51
C PHE A 59 22.24 1.45 8.12
N SER A 60 22.71 1.72 6.89
CA SER A 60 24.03 1.26 6.47
C SER A 60 25.16 1.80 7.35
N GLN A 61 25.00 3.01 7.89
CA GLN A 61 25.97 3.62 8.81
C GLN A 61 26.02 2.93 10.19
N GLU A 62 25.00 2.13 10.52
CA GLU A 62 24.84 1.46 11.81
C GLU A 62 25.08 -0.05 11.74
N GLY A 63 25.51 -0.52 10.58
CA GLY A 63 25.78 -1.92 10.34
C GLY A 63 24.54 -2.79 10.12
N ILE A 64 23.43 -2.16 9.70
CA ILE A 64 22.23 -2.85 9.25
C ILE A 64 22.18 -2.78 7.72
N THR A 65 22.13 -3.95 7.09
CA THR A 65 21.99 -4.07 5.65
C THR A 65 20.51 -4.05 5.27
N LEU A 66 20.11 -3.02 4.52
CA LEU A 66 18.82 -2.93 3.85
C LEU A 66 19.08 -2.69 2.36
N LYS A 67 18.67 -3.62 1.50
CA LYS A 67 18.80 -3.45 0.04
C LYS A 67 17.79 -2.40 -0.43
N SER A 68 18.26 -1.20 -0.73
CA SER A 68 17.40 -0.16 -1.30
C SER A 68 16.82 -0.58 -2.64
N GLY A 69 15.65 -0.02 -2.97
CA GLY A 69 15.07 -0.08 -4.29
C GLY A 69 13.79 -0.89 -4.43
N PHE A 70 13.15 -0.76 -5.59
CA PHE A 70 11.93 -1.51 -5.88
C PHE A 70 12.28 -2.90 -6.41
N GLN A 71 11.87 -3.94 -5.68
CA GLN A 71 12.04 -5.33 -6.09
C GLN A 71 10.68 -5.95 -6.37
N LEU A 72 10.29 -6.03 -7.64
CA LEU A 72 8.99 -6.59 -8.04
C LEU A 72 8.77 -8.00 -7.47
N LYS A 73 9.81 -8.84 -7.51
CA LYS A 73 9.77 -10.20 -6.94
C LYS A 73 9.47 -10.21 -5.44
N ASN A 74 9.84 -9.14 -4.73
CA ASN A 74 9.60 -8.97 -3.30
C ASN A 74 8.44 -8.00 -3.05
N SER A 75 7.37 -8.15 -3.83
CA SER A 75 6.16 -7.37 -3.63
C SER A 75 4.90 -8.15 -3.98
N ILE A 76 3.78 -7.73 -3.42
CA ILE A 76 2.43 -8.21 -3.75
C ILE A 76 1.51 -7.01 -3.97
N GLU A 77 0.66 -7.12 -4.98
CA GLU A 77 -0.38 -6.14 -5.30
C GLU A 77 -1.69 -6.58 -4.63
N ASN A 78 -2.32 -5.67 -3.87
CA ASN A 78 -3.62 -5.89 -3.27
C ASN A 78 -4.63 -4.95 -3.93
N TRP A 79 -5.60 -5.57 -4.59
CA TRP A 79 -6.65 -4.88 -5.30
C TRP A 79 -7.79 -4.56 -4.33
N GLY A 80 -8.03 -3.27 -4.11
CA GLY A 80 -9.18 -2.71 -3.42
C GLY A 80 -9.88 -1.65 -4.28
N PRO A 81 -10.68 -0.74 -3.69
CA PRO A 81 -11.18 0.43 -4.43
C PRO A 81 -9.98 1.19 -5.02
N PRO A 82 -10.12 1.85 -6.19
CA PRO A 82 -9.00 2.57 -6.83
C PRO A 82 -8.22 3.50 -5.89
N GLU A 83 -8.90 4.08 -4.91
CA GLU A 83 -8.34 4.98 -3.89
C GLU A 83 -7.51 4.28 -2.79
N GLU A 84 -7.64 2.96 -2.70
CA GLU A 84 -7.07 2.09 -1.67
C GLU A 84 -6.21 0.96 -2.26
N ARG A 85 -6.00 0.95 -3.58
CA ARG A 85 -5.09 -0.01 -4.21
C ARG A 85 -3.69 0.18 -3.67
N GLU A 86 -3.08 -0.92 -3.27
CA GLU A 86 -1.78 -0.89 -2.64
C GLU A 86 -0.86 -1.99 -3.11
N ARG A 87 0.42 -1.64 -3.09
CA ARG A 87 1.51 -2.60 -3.22
C ARG A 87 2.27 -2.67 -1.92
N CYS A 88 2.39 -3.89 -1.40
CA CYS A 88 3.29 -4.19 -0.29
C CYS A 88 4.61 -4.70 -0.85
N ILE A 89 5.72 -4.06 -0.48
CA ILE A 89 7.09 -4.42 -0.86
C ILE A 89 7.83 -4.76 0.42
N TRP A 90 8.60 -5.84 0.45
CA TRP A 90 9.37 -6.18 1.65
C TRP A 90 10.87 -6.11 1.42
N TYR A 91 11.57 -5.69 2.48
CA TYR A 91 13.00 -5.55 2.56
C TYR A 91 13.51 -6.39 3.73
N THR A 92 14.30 -7.43 3.43
CA THR A 92 14.95 -8.23 4.47
C THR A 92 16.05 -7.39 5.13
N LEU A 93 16.04 -7.36 6.46
CA LEU A 93 17.03 -6.70 7.30
C LEU A 93 18.01 -7.74 7.83
N SER A 94 19.31 -7.46 7.71
CA SER A 94 20.35 -8.27 8.32
C SER A 94 21.40 -7.41 9.00
N ALA A 95 22.01 -7.93 10.06
CA ALA A 95 23.20 -7.34 10.65
C ALA A 95 24.42 -7.49 9.72
N ASN A 96 25.51 -6.78 10.03
CA ASN A 96 26.76 -6.83 9.27
C ASN A 96 27.40 -8.22 9.18
N ASP A 97 27.15 -9.09 10.15
CA ASP A 97 27.59 -10.48 10.15
C ASP A 97 26.68 -11.40 9.31
N GLY A 98 25.62 -10.85 8.71
CA GLY A 98 24.63 -11.57 7.91
C GLY A 98 23.50 -12.17 8.73
N ALA A 99 23.47 -12.00 10.06
CA ALA A 99 22.38 -12.51 10.88
C ALA A 99 21.05 -11.82 10.52
N PRO A 100 19.96 -12.58 10.28
CA PRO A 100 18.66 -12.00 9.97
C PRO A 100 18.08 -11.28 11.19
N ILE A 101 17.53 -10.09 10.98
CA ILE A 101 16.84 -9.30 12.02
C ILE A 101 15.32 -9.42 11.86
N GLY A 102 14.84 -9.46 10.62
CA GLY A 102 13.43 -9.44 10.26
C GLY A 102 13.23 -8.80 8.89
N SER A 103 12.01 -8.40 8.57
CA SER A 103 11.71 -7.65 7.34
C SER A 103 10.97 -6.36 7.62
N LEU A 104 11.28 -5.36 6.79
CA LEU A 104 10.55 -4.10 6.70
C LEU A 104 9.58 -4.18 5.54
N MET A 105 8.28 -4.02 5.79
CA MET A 105 7.26 -3.96 4.74
C MET A 105 6.90 -2.50 4.44
N LEU A 106 7.16 -2.07 3.21
CA LEU A 106 6.72 -0.81 2.64
C LEU A 106 5.35 -1.00 1.97
N GLN A 107 4.34 -0.31 2.47
CA GLN A 107 3.03 -0.22 1.86
C GLN A 107 2.92 1.09 1.06
N VAL A 108 2.64 0.98 -0.24
CA VAL A 108 2.48 2.10 -1.16
C VAL A 108 1.12 2.05 -1.81
N TYR A 109 0.34 3.11 -1.63
CA TYR A 109 -0.93 3.28 -2.32
C TYR A 109 -0.71 3.99 -3.65
N HIS A 110 -1.33 3.53 -4.72
CA HIS A 110 -1.10 4.10 -6.05
C HIS A 110 -2.25 3.87 -7.03
N SER A 111 -2.27 4.68 -8.08
CA SER A 111 -3.23 4.58 -9.19
C SER A 111 -2.58 4.01 -10.46
N HIS A 112 -3.26 3.08 -11.12
CA HIS A 112 -2.87 2.60 -12.46
C HIS A 112 -3.39 3.50 -13.59
N ARG A 113 -4.13 4.58 -13.27
CA ARG A 113 -4.72 5.49 -14.28
C ARG A 113 -3.91 6.77 -14.47
N ALA A 114 -3.26 7.23 -13.41
CA ALA A 114 -2.41 8.42 -13.40
C ALA A 114 -1.35 8.24 -12.32
N PHE A 115 -0.24 8.98 -12.42
CA PHE A 115 0.72 9.05 -11.32
C PHE A 115 0.10 9.80 -10.15
N HIS A 116 -0.48 9.06 -9.21
CA HIS A 116 -1.20 9.63 -8.07
C HIS A 116 -0.98 8.79 -6.83
N ILE A 117 -0.63 9.46 -5.74
CA ILE A 117 -0.35 8.88 -4.43
C ILE A 117 -1.49 9.30 -3.49
N PRO A 118 -2.52 8.46 -3.28
CA PRO A 118 -3.68 8.85 -2.49
C PRO A 118 -3.35 8.97 -0.99
N ARG A 119 -2.29 8.29 -0.53
CA ARG A 119 -1.89 8.19 0.87
C ARG A 119 -0.37 8.15 1.01
N PRO A 120 0.20 8.71 2.09
CA PRO A 120 1.61 8.55 2.40
C PRO A 120 2.01 7.06 2.46
N PRO A 121 3.20 6.70 1.95
CA PRO A 121 3.73 5.35 2.13
C PRO A 121 3.99 5.07 3.61
N ARG A 122 3.91 3.79 4.00
CA ARG A 122 4.02 3.36 5.39
C ARG A 122 5.02 2.22 5.52
N LEU A 123 5.63 2.09 6.70
CA LEU A 123 6.46 0.95 7.03
C LEU A 123 5.83 0.14 8.14
N LEU A 124 5.92 -1.18 8.01
CA LEU A 124 5.43 -2.15 8.97
C LEU A 124 6.53 -3.17 9.24
N GLU A 125 6.54 -3.71 10.45
CA GLU A 125 7.46 -4.78 10.82
C GLU A 125 6.88 -6.15 10.46
N LEU A 126 7.76 -7.03 9.98
CA LEU A 126 7.48 -8.45 9.84
C LEU A 126 8.63 -9.19 10.54
N GLU A 127 8.31 -10.03 11.53
CA GLU A 127 9.31 -10.76 12.32
C GLU A 127 10.01 -11.87 11.52
N THR A 128 9.57 -12.14 10.29
CA THR A 128 10.12 -13.16 9.40
C THR A 128 10.92 -12.56 8.24
N VAL A 129 11.88 -13.34 7.74
CA VAL A 129 12.64 -13.09 6.51
C VAL A 129 12.27 -14.07 5.39
N GLU A 130 11.45 -15.07 5.69
CA GLU A 130 11.11 -16.15 4.78
C GLU A 130 9.99 -15.72 3.82
N ARG A 131 10.26 -15.87 2.52
CA ARG A 131 9.37 -15.39 1.46
C ARG A 131 7.93 -15.89 1.61
N GLU A 132 7.75 -17.20 1.80
CA GLU A 132 6.42 -17.81 1.81
C GLU A 132 5.62 -17.40 3.05
N GLU A 133 6.31 -17.20 4.18
CA GLU A 133 5.69 -16.70 5.40
C GLU A 133 5.28 -15.23 5.24
N ILE A 134 6.13 -14.40 4.64
CA ILE A 134 5.80 -13.01 4.29
C ILE A 134 4.58 -12.97 3.37
N LEU A 135 4.54 -13.78 2.31
CA LEU A 135 3.40 -13.83 1.40
C LEU A 135 2.11 -14.24 2.11
N SER A 136 2.19 -15.24 2.99
CA SER A 136 1.06 -15.66 3.83
C SER A 136 0.58 -14.52 4.73
N LEU A 137 1.49 -13.83 5.41
CA LEU A 137 1.16 -12.68 6.27
C LEU A 137 0.51 -11.53 5.47
N LEU A 138 1.06 -11.19 4.30
CA LEU A 138 0.55 -10.11 3.45
C LEU A 138 -0.76 -10.44 2.75
N SER A 139 -1.09 -11.72 2.61
CA SER A 139 -2.39 -12.14 2.07
C SER A 139 -3.55 -11.77 3.00
N ARG A 140 -3.28 -11.60 4.30
CA ARG A 140 -4.29 -11.26 5.31
C ARG A 140 -4.46 -9.74 5.41
N ALA A 141 -5.67 -9.25 5.18
CA ALA A 141 -5.96 -7.82 5.30
C ALA A 141 -5.59 -7.25 6.69
N SER A 142 -5.81 -8.02 7.77
CA SER A 142 -5.49 -7.63 9.16
C SER A 142 -4.02 -7.30 9.40
N THR A 143 -3.10 -7.85 8.60
CA THR A 143 -1.66 -7.57 8.70
C THR A 143 -1.29 -6.24 8.05
N ARG A 144 -2.00 -5.89 6.97
CA ARG A 144 -1.68 -4.73 6.13
C ARG A 144 -2.40 -3.48 6.60
N VAL A 145 -3.57 -3.63 7.21
CA VAL A 145 -4.36 -2.48 7.61
C VAL A 145 -4.15 -2.15 9.09
N ARG A 146 -3.69 -0.92 9.34
CA ARG A 146 -3.41 -0.37 10.66
C ARG A 146 -4.45 0.67 11.03
N TRP A 147 -5.52 0.18 11.65
CA TRP A 147 -6.69 0.94 12.06
C TRP A 147 -6.40 1.94 13.20
N ASP A 148 -5.25 1.80 13.87
CA ASP A 148 -4.77 2.63 14.98
C ASP A 148 -4.16 3.98 14.54
N ARG A 149 -3.97 4.22 13.24
CA ARG A 149 -3.25 5.39 12.74
C ARG A 149 -4.18 6.40 12.07
N LYS A 150 -4.03 7.67 12.44
CA LYS A 150 -4.74 8.80 11.81
C LYS A 150 -4.36 8.87 10.32
N GLU A 151 -5.34 8.74 9.44
CA GLU A 151 -5.12 8.81 8.00
C GLU A 151 -4.85 10.26 7.56
N GLU A 152 -3.63 10.53 7.09
CA GLU A 152 -3.33 11.71 6.28
C GLU A 152 -3.57 11.34 4.81
N ARG A 153 -4.44 12.10 4.12
CA ARG A 153 -4.80 11.85 2.73
C ARG A 153 -4.37 13.03 1.89
N LEU A 154 -3.74 12.76 0.75
CA LEU A 154 -3.50 13.80 -0.23
C LEU A 154 -4.82 14.09 -0.96
N PRO A 155 -5.07 15.36 -1.35
CA PRO A 155 -6.23 15.67 -2.16
C PRO A 155 -6.20 14.80 -3.43
N PRO A 156 -7.36 14.31 -3.89
CA PRO A 156 -7.43 13.56 -5.14
C PRO A 156 -6.82 14.38 -6.26
N ALA A 157 -6.20 13.70 -7.24
CA ALA A 157 -5.68 14.38 -8.43
C ALA A 157 -6.79 15.25 -9.05
N GLU A 158 -6.53 16.57 -9.17
CA GLU A 158 -7.52 17.50 -9.70
C GLU A 158 -7.90 17.08 -11.12
N GLY A 159 -9.18 16.74 -11.28
CA GLY A 159 -9.86 16.67 -12.55
C GLY A 159 -11.14 17.49 -12.49
N GLN A 160 -11.16 18.60 -13.23
CA GLN A 160 -12.31 19.50 -13.40
C GLN A 160 -13.34 18.96 -14.39
N TRP A 161 -14.51 18.49 -13.97
CA TRP A 161 -15.25 17.59 -14.87
C TRP A 161 -16.77 17.40 -14.58
N SER A 162 -17.63 17.63 -15.60
CA SER A 162 -19.12 17.65 -15.57
C SER A 162 -19.83 16.83 -16.69
N GLY A 163 -20.89 16.07 -16.35
CA GLY A 163 -21.92 15.57 -17.29
C GLY A 163 -22.09 14.03 -17.48
N ALA A 164 -23.34 13.55 -17.36
CA ALA A 164 -23.87 12.18 -17.54
C ALA A 164 -23.34 11.07 -16.61
N VAL A 165 -24.28 10.33 -15.98
CA VAL A 165 -24.00 9.25 -15.02
C VAL A 165 -23.50 8.01 -15.76
N LYS A 166 -22.20 7.73 -15.66
CA LYS A 166 -21.59 6.43 -16.03
C LYS A 166 -21.39 5.61 -14.77
N TRP A 167 -21.30 4.28 -14.91
CA TRP A 167 -21.04 3.39 -13.79
C TRP A 167 -19.61 2.86 -13.86
N GLU A 168 -18.88 2.98 -12.75
CA GLU A 168 -17.60 2.30 -12.54
C GLU A 168 -17.83 1.04 -11.72
N TYR A 169 -17.07 -0.03 -12.00
CA TYR A 169 -17.16 -1.31 -11.30
C TYR A 169 -15.79 -1.69 -10.73
N ALA A 170 -15.80 -2.34 -9.58
CA ALA A 170 -14.62 -2.83 -8.89
C ALA A 170 -14.92 -4.14 -8.16
N SER A 171 -13.87 -4.87 -7.79
CA SER A 171 -13.98 -6.10 -7.03
C SER A 171 -13.01 -6.12 -5.85
N ASP A 172 -13.41 -6.74 -4.75
CA ASP A 172 -12.60 -7.00 -3.57
C ASP A 172 -12.55 -8.49 -3.27
N VAL A 173 -11.38 -8.99 -2.86
CA VAL A 173 -11.21 -10.36 -2.37
C VAL A 173 -10.93 -10.43 -0.87
N SER A 174 -10.66 -9.28 -0.23
CA SER A 174 -10.34 -9.18 1.19
C SER A 174 -11.58 -9.25 2.09
N LEU A 175 -12.77 -8.97 1.55
CA LEU A 175 -14.02 -9.10 2.30
C LEU A 175 -14.25 -10.55 2.78
N GLY A 176 -13.70 -11.54 2.08
CA GLY A 176 -13.70 -12.93 2.52
C GLY A 176 -12.96 -13.17 3.84
N ASP A 177 -11.89 -12.41 4.11
CA ASP A 177 -11.13 -12.52 5.36
C ASP A 177 -11.98 -12.06 6.55
N CYS A 178 -12.81 -11.04 6.37
CA CYS A 178 -13.74 -10.55 7.38
C CYS A 178 -14.85 -11.57 7.68
N LEU A 179 -15.30 -12.31 6.66
CA LEU A 179 -16.39 -13.29 6.76
C LEU A 179 -15.92 -14.64 7.34
N ASN A 180 -14.65 -14.99 7.14
CA ASN A 180 -14.07 -16.27 7.56
C ASN A 180 -13.36 -16.22 8.93
N GLY A 181 -13.47 -15.10 9.66
CA GLY A 181 -12.82 -14.92 10.96
C GLY A 181 -13.21 -15.99 11.97
N THR A 182 -12.24 -16.75 12.46
CA THR A 182 -12.41 -17.83 13.45
C THR A 182 -12.59 -17.35 14.89
N GLU A 183 -12.60 -16.03 15.14
CA GLU A 183 -12.81 -15.46 16.47
C GLU A 183 -14.03 -14.52 16.47
N GLY A 184 -15.04 -14.90 17.25
CA GLY A 184 -16.44 -14.45 17.15
C GLY A 184 -16.75 -12.98 17.44
N ASP A 185 -15.75 -12.13 17.72
CA ASP A 185 -15.96 -10.70 18.05
C ASP A 185 -15.24 -9.72 17.10
N HIS A 186 -14.42 -10.19 16.16
CA HIS A 186 -13.69 -9.32 15.22
C HIS A 186 -14.25 -9.33 13.79
N SER A 187 -15.12 -10.29 13.46
CA SER A 187 -15.65 -10.45 12.10
C SER A 187 -16.69 -9.39 11.71
N SER A 188 -17.59 -9.01 12.62
CA SER A 188 -18.64 -8.02 12.34
C SER A 188 -18.09 -6.61 12.19
N TRP A 189 -17.25 -6.16 13.15
CA TRP A 189 -16.61 -4.85 13.06
C TRP A 189 -15.70 -4.73 11.83
N ALA A 190 -14.86 -5.74 11.56
CA ALA A 190 -13.98 -5.72 10.40
C ALA A 190 -14.77 -5.68 9.08
N LEU A 191 -15.94 -6.34 9.03
CA LEU A 191 -16.83 -6.31 7.87
C LEU A 191 -17.49 -4.93 7.71
N ASP A 192 -18.04 -4.36 8.79
CA ASP A 192 -18.67 -3.03 8.76
C ASP A 192 -17.66 -1.95 8.35
N GLU A 193 -16.42 -2.06 8.83
CA GLU A 193 -15.34 -1.17 8.47
C GLU A 193 -14.92 -1.38 7.00
N ALA A 194 -14.71 -2.61 6.56
CA ALA A 194 -14.40 -2.92 5.16
C ALA A 194 -15.48 -2.36 4.21
N LEU A 195 -16.77 -2.57 4.52
CA LEU A 195 -17.87 -2.00 3.73
C LEU A 195 -17.90 -0.47 3.82
N SER A 196 -17.60 0.11 4.98
CA SER A 196 -17.47 1.56 5.14
C SER A 196 -16.34 2.14 4.29
N HIS A 197 -15.23 1.42 4.11
CA HIS A 197 -14.15 1.85 3.22
C HIS A 197 -14.63 2.02 1.78
N TRP A 198 -15.41 1.07 1.27
CA TRP A 198 -16.04 1.19 -0.05
C TRP A 198 -17.07 2.32 -0.08
N GLY A 199 -17.99 2.35 0.89
CA GLY A 199 -19.07 3.32 0.97
C GLY A 199 -18.60 4.78 1.04
N ARG A 200 -17.46 5.06 1.68
CA ARG A 200 -16.87 6.41 1.78
C ARG A 200 -16.55 7.05 0.43
N TYR A 201 -16.35 6.25 -0.62
CA TYR A 201 -16.09 6.73 -1.98
C TYR A 201 -17.28 6.55 -2.93
N GLY A 202 -18.48 6.37 -2.36
CA GLY A 202 -19.72 6.18 -3.11
C GLY A 202 -19.83 4.82 -3.78
N TRP A 203 -19.01 3.84 -3.37
CA TRP A 203 -19.15 2.47 -3.85
C TRP A 203 -20.29 1.75 -3.15
N GLU A 204 -21.17 1.15 -3.93
CA GLU A 204 -22.28 0.32 -3.52
C GLU A 204 -21.93 -1.15 -3.75
N LEU A 205 -22.11 -1.99 -2.72
CA LEU A 205 -21.98 -3.43 -2.85
C LEU A 205 -23.11 -3.97 -3.76
N VAL A 206 -22.72 -4.67 -4.83
CA VAL A 206 -23.64 -5.24 -5.83
C VAL A 206 -23.89 -6.72 -5.56
N SER A 207 -22.82 -7.48 -5.31
CA SER A 207 -22.89 -8.93 -5.15
C SER A 207 -21.69 -9.45 -4.37
N VAL A 208 -21.88 -10.54 -3.64
CA VAL A 208 -20.80 -11.31 -3.01
C VAL A 208 -20.91 -12.75 -3.52
N VAL A 209 -19.85 -13.27 -4.14
CA VAL A 209 -19.84 -14.62 -4.71
C VAL A 209 -18.67 -15.44 -4.15
N PRO A 210 -18.89 -16.72 -3.79
CA PRO A 210 -17.80 -17.63 -3.53
C PRO A 210 -17.11 -18.02 -4.84
N SER A 211 -15.78 -18.04 -4.84
CA SER A 211 -14.95 -18.46 -5.97
C SER A 211 -13.76 -19.30 -5.47
N GLY A 212 -13.94 -20.62 -5.43
CA GLY A 212 -12.96 -21.54 -4.85
C GLY A 212 -12.84 -21.34 -3.35
N ALA A 213 -11.61 -21.14 -2.86
CA ALA A 213 -11.33 -20.87 -1.45
C ALA A 213 -11.49 -19.38 -1.06
N LYS A 214 -11.93 -18.52 -1.99
CA LYS A 214 -12.02 -17.07 -1.78
C LYS A 214 -13.46 -16.58 -1.93
N THR A 215 -13.75 -15.45 -1.30
CA THR A 215 -14.99 -14.70 -1.49
C THR A 215 -14.68 -13.44 -2.27
N ILE A 216 -15.43 -13.18 -3.34
CA ILE A 216 -15.27 -11.99 -4.20
C ILE A 216 -16.49 -11.10 -4.00
N ALA A 217 -16.28 -9.85 -3.60
CA ALA A 217 -17.30 -8.81 -3.53
C ALA A 217 -17.19 -7.90 -4.75
N TYR A 218 -18.31 -7.60 -5.39
CA TYR A 218 -18.40 -6.68 -6.52
C TYR A 218 -19.06 -5.39 -6.09
N PHE A 219 -18.47 -4.27 -6.48
CA PHE A 219 -18.94 -2.93 -6.16
C PHE A 219 -19.19 -2.14 -7.45
N LYS A 220 -20.12 -1.18 -7.37
CA LYS A 220 -20.32 -0.18 -8.42
C LYS A 220 -20.40 1.22 -7.80
N ARG A 221 -20.06 2.24 -8.56
CA ARG A 221 -20.40 3.62 -8.20
C ARG A 221 -20.81 4.41 -9.43
N SER A 222 -21.66 5.41 -9.23
CA SER A 222 -21.87 6.42 -10.26
C SER A 222 -20.65 7.32 -10.35
N TYR A 223 -20.11 7.50 -11.55
CA TYR A 223 -19.09 8.48 -11.86
C TYR A 223 -19.60 9.38 -12.97
N GLN A 224 -19.49 10.69 -12.79
CA GLN A 224 -19.80 11.65 -13.85
C GLN A 224 -18.53 11.90 -14.64
N ASP A 225 -18.56 11.48 -15.91
CA ASP A 225 -17.57 11.84 -16.91
C ASP A 225 -17.76 13.31 -17.30
N SER A 226 -16.92 13.79 -18.20
CA SER A 226 -16.75 15.21 -18.28
C SER A 226 -16.23 15.72 -19.60
N CYS A 227 -16.99 16.66 -20.13
CA CYS A 227 -16.67 17.37 -21.35
C CYS A 227 -16.15 18.78 -21.01
N LEU A 228 -15.00 19.12 -21.60
CA LEU A 228 -14.34 20.43 -21.54
C LEU A 228 -15.22 21.55 -22.14
N PRO A 229 -15.06 22.83 -21.74
CA PRO A 229 -15.21 23.95 -22.65
C PRO A 229 -14.02 24.06 -23.62
#